data_AF-A0A943QZ93-F1
#
_entry.id   AF-A0A943QZ93-F1
#
_cell.length_a   1.000
_cell.length_b   1.000
_cell.length_c   1.000
_cell.angle_alpha   90.00
_cell.angle_beta   90.00
_cell.angle_gamma   90.00
#
_symmetry.space_group_name_H-M   'P 1'
#
loop_
_entity.id
_entity.type
_entity.pdbx_description
1 polymer ?
#
loop_
_entity_poly.entity_id
_entity_poly.type
_entity_poly.pdbx_seq_one_letter_code
_entity_poly.pdbx_strand_id
1 'polypeptide(L)'
;MNRTYFLLLVVSVMTSCDKEPQDLHQVEHFIRTYVEGPYRLEPINDCTGFWITILEKDRVKIQSPDTKQGSYPFRERYLQIAERNGDTDYNRFADYEWYEREALADNFRLLSVTSDKAWDTHHPAGTGLGDILLFKAYSYSPYIRSGYSGNIYTQISVPLNHVTEGQMEVLNFEPDSYLRDLPQIRFLRAPSTEGPHTLTITITTTEGKTYRPTITLRPEAYVP
;
A
#
# COMPACT_ATOMS: atom_id res chain seq x y z
N MET A 1 66.70 -21.71 -42.87
CA MET A 1 65.58 -20.75 -42.90
C MET A 1 64.29 -21.55 -42.82
N ASN A 2 63.65 -21.62 -41.64
CA ASN A 2 62.21 -21.83 -41.49
C ASN A 2 61.82 -21.64 -40.01
N ARG A 3 60.78 -20.84 -39.83
CA ARG A 3 60.41 -20.10 -38.62
C ARG A 3 59.51 -20.97 -37.75
N THR A 4 59.90 -21.22 -36.50
CA THR A 4 59.03 -21.84 -35.51
C THR A 4 58.14 -20.76 -34.91
N TYR A 5 56.85 -20.78 -35.24
CA TYR A 5 55.86 -19.83 -34.72
C TYR A 5 55.30 -20.34 -33.39
N PHE A 6 55.32 -19.45 -32.40
CA PHE A 6 54.67 -19.59 -31.11
C PHE A 6 53.14 -19.48 -31.30
N LEU A 7 52.38 -20.51 -30.94
CA LEU A 7 50.91 -20.43 -30.86
C LEU A 7 50.53 -20.23 -29.38
N LEU A 8 50.30 -18.97 -29.02
CA LEU A 8 49.68 -18.57 -27.76
C LEU A 8 48.18 -18.92 -27.82
N LEU A 9 47.77 -19.89 -27.02
CA LEU A 9 46.37 -20.25 -26.81
C LEU A 9 45.74 -19.23 -25.85
N VAL A 10 45.10 -18.19 -26.39
CA VAL A 10 44.28 -17.27 -25.59
C VAL A 10 42.90 -17.91 -25.41
N VAL A 11 42.70 -18.58 -24.28
CA VAL A 11 41.36 -19.03 -23.85
C VAL A 11 40.60 -17.79 -23.41
N SER A 12 39.70 -17.34 -24.27
CA SER A 12 38.75 -16.26 -23.96
C SER A 12 37.64 -16.88 -23.11
N VAL A 13 37.70 -16.73 -21.78
CA VAL A 13 36.58 -17.06 -20.91
C VAL A 13 35.52 -15.99 -21.15
N MET A 14 34.55 -16.29 -22.00
CA MET A 14 33.30 -15.52 -22.04
C MET A 14 32.58 -15.80 -20.72
N THR A 15 32.67 -14.89 -19.77
CA THR A 15 31.76 -14.83 -18.64
C THR A 15 30.38 -14.48 -19.21
N SER A 16 29.60 -15.51 -19.54
CA SER A 16 28.15 -15.38 -19.62
C SER A 16 27.71 -14.79 -18.28
N CYS A 17 27.20 -13.57 -18.29
CA CYS A 17 26.35 -13.10 -17.20
C CYS A 17 25.10 -13.98 -17.24
N ASP A 18 25.15 -15.11 -16.53
CA ASP A 18 23.97 -15.90 -16.26
C ASP A 18 23.07 -15.02 -15.38
N LYS A 19 22.12 -14.33 -16.03
CA LYS A 19 20.96 -13.80 -15.34
C LYS A 19 20.32 -15.01 -14.69
N GLU A 20 20.14 -14.96 -13.37
CA GLU A 20 19.42 -16.03 -12.68
C GLU A 20 18.11 -16.31 -13.43
N PRO A 21 17.76 -17.58 -13.65
CA PRO A 21 16.56 -17.93 -14.40
C PRO A 21 15.36 -17.28 -13.71
N GLN A 22 14.68 -16.39 -14.46
CA GLN A 22 13.39 -15.85 -14.04
C GLN A 22 12.48 -17.02 -13.69
N ASP A 23 11.94 -16.99 -12.49
CA ASP A 23 11.06 -18.02 -11.96
C ASP A 23 9.68 -17.92 -12.60
N LEU A 24 9.62 -18.28 -13.88
CA LEU A 24 8.42 -18.25 -14.72
C LEU A 24 7.47 -19.36 -14.31
N HIS A 25 6.76 -19.17 -13.20
CA HIS A 25 5.61 -19.98 -12.81
C HIS A 25 4.31 -19.21 -13.10
N GLN A 26 3.24 -19.95 -13.36
CA GLN A 26 1.92 -19.35 -13.49
C GLN A 26 1.36 -19.03 -12.11
N VAL A 27 0.71 -17.88 -12.00
CA VAL A 27 0.06 -17.39 -10.79
C VAL A 27 -1.41 -17.15 -11.08
N GLU A 28 -2.29 -17.65 -10.22
CA GLU A 28 -3.74 -17.49 -10.33
C GLU A 28 -4.19 -16.11 -9.85
N HIS A 29 -3.40 -15.47 -8.98
CA HIS A 29 -3.77 -14.23 -8.30
C HIS A 29 -2.81 -13.08 -8.62
N PHE A 30 -3.35 -11.88 -8.76
CA PHE A 30 -2.57 -10.68 -9.07
C PHE A 30 -1.84 -10.12 -7.85
N ILE A 31 -2.51 -10.08 -6.70
CA ILE A 31 -1.91 -9.59 -5.44
C ILE A 31 -1.12 -10.72 -4.80
N ARG A 32 0.20 -10.57 -4.70
CA ARG A 32 1.01 -11.62 -4.06
C ARG A 32 0.80 -11.69 -2.56
N THR A 33 0.72 -10.56 -1.86
CA THR A 33 0.60 -10.54 -0.40
C THR A 33 -0.47 -9.57 0.07
N TYR A 34 -1.44 -10.06 0.83
CA TYR A 34 -2.29 -9.20 1.64
C TYR A 34 -1.67 -8.99 3.02
N VAL A 35 -1.76 -7.78 3.55
CA VAL A 35 -1.18 -7.44 4.85
C VAL A 35 -2.29 -7.05 5.82
N GLU A 36 -2.35 -7.75 6.96
CA GLU A 36 -3.33 -7.55 8.02
C GLU A 36 -2.63 -7.16 9.34
N GLY A 37 -3.31 -6.36 10.16
CA GLY A 37 -2.85 -6.02 11.51
C GLY A 37 -3.52 -4.75 12.04
N PRO A 38 -3.25 -4.38 13.30
CA PRO A 38 -3.77 -3.12 13.84
C PRO A 38 -3.09 -1.93 13.16
N TYR A 39 -3.89 -0.93 12.79
CA TYR A 39 -3.39 0.30 12.20
C TYR A 39 -2.65 1.17 13.21
N ARG A 40 -1.58 1.82 12.75
CA ARG A 40 -0.91 2.94 13.42
C ARG A 40 -0.80 4.12 12.46
N LEU A 41 -0.58 5.30 13.01
CA LEU A 41 -0.36 6.51 12.24
C LEU A 41 1.11 6.92 12.35
N GLU A 42 1.71 7.31 11.24
CA GLU A 42 3.07 7.85 11.21
C GLU A 42 3.06 9.24 10.59
N PRO A 43 3.72 10.23 11.22
CA PRO A 43 3.77 11.56 10.65
C PRO A 43 4.54 11.51 9.33
N ILE A 44 4.10 12.32 8.38
CA ILE A 44 4.93 12.62 7.22
C ILE A 44 5.98 13.64 7.69
N ASN A 45 7.21 13.54 7.18
CA ASN A 45 8.37 14.26 7.72
C ASN A 45 8.16 15.78 7.83
N ASP A 46 7.39 16.37 6.92
CA ASP A 46 7.04 17.80 6.86
C ASP A 46 5.83 18.18 7.72
N CYS A 47 5.27 17.24 8.50
CA CYS A 47 4.06 17.40 9.30
C CYS A 47 2.82 17.85 8.50
N THR A 48 2.83 17.75 7.17
CA THR A 48 1.69 18.10 6.31
C THR A 48 0.64 16.99 6.22
N GLY A 49 0.81 15.92 6.99
CA GLY A 49 -0.08 14.78 7.01
C GLY A 49 0.47 13.61 7.81
N PHE A 50 -0.16 12.47 7.63
CA PHE A 50 0.27 11.20 8.21
C PHE A 50 -0.07 10.03 7.29
N TRP A 51 0.76 8.99 7.35
CA TRP A 51 0.52 7.70 6.73
C TRP A 51 -0.38 6.84 7.63
N ILE A 52 -1.27 6.08 7.01
CA ILE A 52 -1.96 4.95 7.64
C ILE A 52 -1.10 3.72 7.36
N THR A 53 -0.55 3.11 8.40
CA THR A 53 0.29 1.91 8.27
C THR A 53 -0.10 0.84 9.29
N ILE A 54 0.52 -0.33 9.25
CA ILE A 54 0.26 -1.44 10.18
C ILE A 54 1.35 -1.47 11.23
N LEU A 55 0.99 -1.75 12.49
CA LEU A 55 1.95 -1.93 13.57
C LEU A 55 2.83 -3.15 13.31
N GLU A 56 4.15 -2.94 13.18
CA GLU A 56 5.06 -3.92 12.58
C GLU A 56 5.17 -5.20 13.40
N LYS A 57 5.13 -5.07 14.74
CA LYS A 57 5.16 -6.20 15.66
C LYS A 57 3.94 -7.13 15.51
N ASP A 58 2.82 -6.60 15.01
CA ASP A 58 1.53 -7.29 14.86
C ASP A 58 1.15 -7.45 13.38
N ARG A 59 2.08 -7.17 12.46
CA ARG A 59 1.87 -7.24 11.01
C ARG A 59 1.89 -8.70 10.56
N VAL A 60 0.79 -9.15 9.97
CA VAL A 60 0.64 -10.50 9.40
C VAL A 60 0.67 -10.39 7.88
N LYS A 61 1.62 -11.08 7.25
CA LYS A 61 1.69 -11.24 5.78
C LYS A 61 0.93 -12.49 5.36
N ILE A 62 -0.16 -12.31 4.63
CA ILE A 62 -1.02 -13.35 4.09
C ILE A 62 -0.62 -13.53 2.63
N GLN A 63 0.31 -14.47 2.38
CA GLN A 63 0.90 -14.68 1.05
C GLN A 63 -0.02 -15.52 0.14
N SER A 64 0.12 -15.34 -1.17
CA SER A 64 -0.56 -16.13 -2.19
C SER A 64 -0.16 -17.61 -2.13
N PRO A 65 -1.10 -18.55 -2.33
CA PRO A 65 -0.79 -19.95 -2.52
C PRO A 65 0.07 -20.22 -3.76
N ASP A 66 0.14 -19.26 -4.71
CA ASP A 66 0.97 -19.38 -5.92
C ASP A 66 2.47 -19.30 -5.59
N THR A 67 2.84 -18.82 -4.40
CA THR A 67 4.24 -18.78 -3.97
C THR A 67 4.79 -20.18 -3.67
N LYS A 68 6.07 -20.43 -4.03
CA LYS A 68 6.76 -21.73 -3.83
C LYS A 68 6.74 -22.29 -2.41
N GLN A 69 6.60 -21.43 -1.39
CA GLN A 69 6.57 -21.86 0.01
C GLN A 69 5.19 -22.35 0.46
N GLY A 70 4.14 -22.14 -0.34
CA GLY A 70 2.76 -22.44 0.03
C GLY A 70 2.32 -21.56 1.20
N SER A 71 1.15 -20.94 1.09
CA SER A 71 0.66 -19.96 2.06
C SER A 71 0.20 -20.55 3.40
N TYR A 72 0.73 -21.68 3.86
CA TYR A 72 0.37 -22.24 5.17
C TYR A 72 0.96 -21.40 6.31
N PRO A 73 0.17 -21.02 7.34
CA PRO A 73 -1.20 -21.44 7.65
C PRO A 73 -2.33 -20.55 7.08
N PHE A 74 -2.01 -19.52 6.31
CA PHE A 74 -2.94 -18.46 5.86
C PHE A 74 -3.65 -18.71 4.52
N ARG A 75 -3.52 -19.90 3.90
CA ARG A 75 -4.09 -20.19 2.58
C ARG A 75 -5.58 -19.87 2.49
N GLU A 76 -6.38 -20.33 3.44
CA GLU A 76 -7.83 -20.09 3.45
C GLU A 76 -8.16 -18.62 3.61
N ARG A 77 -7.43 -17.91 4.49
CA ARG A 77 -7.59 -16.47 4.68
C ARG A 77 -7.22 -15.69 3.41
N TYR A 78 -6.16 -16.10 2.72
CA TYR A 78 -5.76 -15.50 1.45
C TYR A 78 -6.88 -15.64 0.42
N LEU A 79 -7.38 -16.87 0.20
CA LEU A 79 -8.43 -17.13 -0.78
C LEU A 79 -9.72 -16.37 -0.47
N GLN A 80 -10.10 -16.25 0.80
CA GLN A 80 -11.24 -15.45 1.21
C GLN A 80 -11.07 -13.97 0.83
N ILE A 81 -9.89 -13.40 1.06
CA ILE A 81 -9.62 -11.99 0.72
C ILE A 81 -9.59 -11.81 -0.81
N ALA A 82 -8.94 -12.73 -1.53
CA ALA A 82 -8.86 -12.71 -2.98
C ALA A 82 -10.25 -12.80 -3.63
N GLU A 83 -11.09 -13.74 -3.19
CA GLU A 83 -12.48 -13.90 -3.65
C GLU A 83 -13.30 -12.62 -3.39
N ARG A 84 -13.22 -12.05 -2.18
CA ARG A 84 -13.89 -10.78 -1.84
C ARG A 84 -13.51 -9.64 -2.79
N ASN A 85 -12.26 -9.64 -3.26
CA ASN A 85 -11.73 -8.59 -4.13
C ASN A 85 -11.87 -8.92 -5.63
N GLY A 86 -12.36 -10.11 -6.00
CA GLY A 86 -12.41 -10.59 -7.37
C GLY A 86 -11.05 -10.93 -7.97
N ASP A 87 -10.03 -11.12 -7.14
CA ASP A 87 -8.67 -11.44 -7.56
C ASP A 87 -8.45 -12.95 -7.69
N THR A 88 -9.19 -13.61 -8.57
CA THR A 88 -9.23 -15.08 -8.66
C THR A 88 -8.81 -15.65 -10.00
N ASP A 89 -8.67 -14.81 -11.03
CA ASP A 89 -8.59 -15.26 -12.42
C ASP A 89 -7.44 -14.59 -13.19
N TYR A 90 -6.38 -14.16 -12.50
CA TYR A 90 -5.25 -13.46 -13.13
C TYR A 90 -4.57 -14.35 -14.17
N ASN A 91 -4.23 -15.59 -13.78
CA ASN A 91 -3.79 -16.67 -14.67
C ASN A 91 -2.67 -16.25 -15.65
N ARG A 92 -1.64 -15.54 -15.16
CA ARG A 92 -0.47 -15.13 -15.96
C ARG A 92 0.82 -15.67 -15.37
N PHE A 93 1.90 -15.59 -16.12
CA PHE A 93 3.23 -15.84 -15.56
C PHE A 93 3.60 -14.72 -14.58
N ALA A 94 4.21 -15.09 -13.46
CA ALA A 94 4.78 -14.14 -12.52
C ALA A 94 5.85 -13.30 -13.23
N ASP A 95 5.65 -11.98 -13.23
CA ASP A 95 6.69 -11.02 -13.61
C ASP A 95 7.52 -10.64 -12.36
N TYR A 96 8.58 -9.87 -12.57
CA TYR A 96 9.43 -9.41 -11.47
C TYR A 96 8.63 -8.59 -10.45
N GLU A 97 7.74 -7.71 -10.93
CA GLU A 97 6.93 -6.83 -10.09
C GLU A 97 5.90 -7.58 -9.25
N TRP A 98 5.42 -8.76 -9.69
CA TRP A 98 4.48 -9.57 -8.92
C TRP A 98 5.01 -9.89 -7.52
N TYR A 99 6.33 -10.02 -7.37
CA TYR A 99 6.95 -10.28 -6.07
C TYR A 99 6.82 -9.11 -5.07
N GLU A 100 6.62 -7.90 -5.58
CA GLU A 100 6.53 -6.65 -4.81
C GLU A 100 5.08 -6.23 -4.54
N ARG A 101 4.09 -6.87 -5.18
CA ARG A 101 2.67 -6.53 -5.03
C ARG A 101 2.14 -6.90 -3.65
N GLU A 102 2.03 -5.90 -2.80
CA GLU A 102 1.41 -5.98 -1.48
C GLU A 102 0.18 -5.06 -1.40
N ALA A 103 -0.89 -5.53 -0.77
CA ALA A 103 -2.10 -4.73 -0.54
C ALA A 103 -2.61 -4.89 0.90
N LEU A 104 -3.34 -3.91 1.40
CA LEU A 104 -4.07 -4.06 2.65
C LEU A 104 -5.10 -5.19 2.54
N ALA A 105 -5.15 -6.06 3.55
CA ALA A 105 -6.14 -7.12 3.65
C ALA A 105 -7.56 -6.58 3.89
N ASP A 106 -7.69 -5.44 4.57
CA ASP A 106 -8.97 -4.77 4.80
C ASP A 106 -9.32 -3.82 3.64
N ASN A 107 -10.58 -3.85 3.20
CA ASN A 107 -11.17 -2.76 2.44
C ASN A 107 -11.83 -1.78 3.42
N PHE A 108 -11.67 -0.47 3.22
CA PHE A 108 -12.32 0.51 4.09
C PHE A 108 -13.70 0.86 3.59
N ARG A 109 -14.63 0.93 4.54
CA ARG A 109 -16.00 1.38 4.36
C ARG A 109 -16.16 2.84 4.77
N LEU A 110 -15.56 3.21 5.90
CA LEU A 110 -15.61 4.58 6.42
C LEU A 110 -14.24 5.00 6.89
N LEU A 111 -13.90 6.25 6.58
CA LEU A 111 -12.71 6.92 7.07
C LEU A 111 -13.11 8.30 7.59
N SER A 112 -12.81 8.61 8.84
CA SER A 112 -13.02 9.95 9.40
C SER A 112 -11.88 10.34 10.33
N VAL A 113 -11.60 11.64 10.43
CA VAL A 113 -10.55 12.17 11.30
C VAL A 113 -11.15 13.27 12.16
N THR A 114 -10.84 13.24 13.45
CA THR A 114 -11.18 14.29 14.41
C THR A 114 -9.92 14.75 15.14
N SER A 115 -10.00 15.92 15.76
CA SER A 115 -8.93 16.52 16.58
C SER A 115 -9.43 16.69 18.02
N ASP A 116 -8.53 16.50 19.00
CA ASP A 116 -8.79 16.78 20.43
C ASP A 116 -9.01 18.27 20.72
N LYS A 117 -8.55 19.14 19.82
CA LYS A 117 -8.72 20.60 19.87
C LYS A 117 -9.54 21.11 18.70
N ALA A 118 -10.13 22.29 18.86
CA ALA A 118 -10.73 23.01 17.74
C ALA A 118 -9.67 23.30 16.67
N TRP A 119 -9.96 23.00 15.41
CA TRP A 119 -9.09 23.34 14.30
C TRP A 119 -9.25 24.81 13.91
N ASP A 120 -10.51 25.25 13.84
CA ASP A 120 -10.93 26.63 13.63
C ASP A 120 -12.36 26.82 14.16
N THR A 121 -12.97 27.98 13.89
CA THR A 121 -14.33 28.32 14.34
C THR A 121 -15.42 27.40 13.77
N HIS A 122 -15.20 26.77 12.62
CA HIS A 122 -16.14 25.86 11.95
C HIS A 122 -15.90 24.40 12.33
N HIS A 123 -14.74 24.10 12.93
CA HIS A 123 -14.33 22.77 13.33
C HIS A 123 -13.96 22.71 14.82
N PRO A 124 -14.94 22.73 15.74
CA PRO A 124 -14.71 22.52 17.17
C PRO A 124 -13.99 21.20 17.49
N ALA A 125 -13.47 21.09 18.71
CA ALA A 125 -12.87 19.85 19.19
C ALA A 125 -13.83 18.66 19.02
N GLY A 126 -13.33 17.55 18.50
CA GLY A 126 -14.10 16.33 18.25
C GLY A 126 -14.95 16.34 16.97
N THR A 127 -15.06 17.45 16.23
CA THR A 127 -15.78 17.44 14.95
C THR A 127 -14.93 16.85 13.83
N GLY A 128 -15.59 16.29 12.82
CA GLY A 128 -14.92 15.74 11.64
C GLY A 128 -14.20 16.82 10.84
N LEU A 129 -13.04 16.46 10.29
CA LEU A 129 -12.19 17.35 9.49
C LEU A 129 -12.19 16.98 7.99
N GLY A 130 -13.14 16.14 7.55
CA GLY A 130 -13.08 15.49 6.24
C GLY A 130 -13.07 16.43 5.03
N ASP A 131 -13.61 17.64 5.17
CA ASP A 131 -13.65 18.68 4.15
C ASP A 131 -12.35 19.47 4.01
N ILE A 132 -11.47 19.42 5.01
CA ILE A 132 -10.17 20.10 5.04
C ILE A 132 -8.98 19.13 5.02
N LEU A 133 -9.26 17.86 4.68
CA LEU A 133 -8.27 16.80 4.55
C LEU A 133 -8.32 16.21 3.15
N LEU A 134 -7.17 15.81 2.64
CA LEU A 134 -7.02 15.12 1.37
C LEU A 134 -6.61 13.67 1.63
N PHE A 135 -7.38 12.72 1.09
CA PHE A 135 -6.99 11.31 1.08
C PHE A 135 -6.21 11.02 -0.20
N LYS A 136 -4.99 10.50 -0.05
CA LYS A 136 -4.18 10.00 -1.16
C LYS A 136 -3.81 8.55 -0.95
N ALA A 137 -4.00 7.72 -1.96
CA ALA A 137 -3.63 6.30 -1.95
C ALA A 137 -3.50 5.79 -3.38
N TYR A 138 -3.03 4.55 -3.52
CA TYR A 138 -3.15 3.79 -4.77
C TYR A 138 -4.02 2.56 -4.52
N SER A 139 -4.85 2.20 -5.49
CA SER A 139 -5.70 1.00 -5.43
C SER A 139 -5.48 0.14 -6.67
N TYR A 140 -5.43 -1.16 -6.44
CA TYR A 140 -5.46 -2.19 -7.49
C TYR A 140 -6.90 -2.59 -7.88
N SER A 141 -7.92 -2.18 -7.11
CA SER A 141 -9.31 -2.62 -7.30
C SER A 141 -9.82 -2.37 -8.73
N PRO A 142 -9.60 -1.19 -9.36
CA PRO A 142 -10.05 -0.97 -10.73
C PRO A 142 -9.40 -1.90 -11.76
N TYR A 143 -8.12 -2.23 -11.60
CA TYR A 143 -7.41 -3.15 -12.48
C TYR A 143 -7.91 -4.59 -12.32
N ILE A 144 -8.11 -5.05 -11.09
CA ILE A 144 -8.64 -6.40 -10.82
C ILE A 144 -10.06 -6.52 -11.38
N ARG A 145 -10.93 -5.54 -11.09
CA ARG A 145 -12.35 -5.54 -11.51
C ARG A 145 -12.54 -5.40 -13.02
N SER A 146 -11.56 -4.87 -13.74
CA SER A 146 -11.60 -4.79 -15.21
C SER A 146 -11.16 -6.10 -15.90
N GLY A 147 -10.94 -7.18 -15.14
CA GLY A 147 -10.34 -8.41 -15.66
C GLY A 147 -8.87 -8.24 -15.99
N TYR A 148 -8.14 -7.48 -15.15
CA TYR A 148 -6.69 -7.25 -15.27
C TYR A 148 -6.32 -6.51 -16.56
N SER A 149 -7.08 -5.46 -16.88
CA SER A 149 -6.88 -4.61 -18.06
C SER A 149 -6.75 -3.12 -17.72
N GLY A 150 -5.96 -2.39 -18.50
CA GLY A 150 -5.69 -0.97 -18.27
C GLY A 150 -4.56 -0.72 -17.26
N ASN A 151 -4.65 0.41 -16.54
CA ASN A 151 -3.62 0.80 -15.59
C ASN A 151 -3.69 -0.07 -14.33
N ILE A 152 -2.56 -0.67 -13.95
CA ILE A 152 -2.43 -1.48 -12.72
C ILE A 152 -2.77 -0.65 -11.47
N TYR A 153 -2.23 0.55 -11.40
CA TYR A 153 -2.43 1.46 -10.28
C TYR A 153 -3.47 2.52 -10.63
N THR A 154 -4.47 2.69 -9.77
CA THR A 154 -5.34 3.86 -9.78
C THR A 154 -4.98 4.76 -8.61
N GLN A 155 -4.46 5.95 -8.91
CA GLN A 155 -4.21 6.97 -7.91
C GLN A 155 -5.53 7.58 -7.43
N ILE A 156 -5.70 7.63 -6.11
CA ILE A 156 -6.77 8.35 -5.44
C ILE A 156 -6.17 9.63 -4.87
N SER A 157 -6.82 10.75 -5.11
CA SER A 157 -6.44 12.05 -4.56
C SER A 157 -7.67 12.93 -4.50
N VAL A 158 -8.46 12.77 -3.43
CA VAL A 158 -9.76 13.45 -3.26
C VAL A 158 -9.92 13.96 -1.83
N PRO A 159 -10.75 14.99 -1.59
CA PRO A 159 -11.13 15.38 -0.23
C PRO A 159 -11.61 14.15 0.57
N LEU A 160 -11.24 14.05 1.84
CA LEU A 160 -11.53 12.88 2.65
C LEU A 160 -13.04 12.63 2.77
N ASN A 161 -13.85 13.68 2.83
CA ASN A 161 -15.31 13.56 2.83
C ASN A 161 -15.93 13.16 1.47
N HIS A 162 -15.14 13.11 0.39
CA HIS A 162 -15.58 12.71 -0.95
C HIS A 162 -15.07 11.32 -1.36
N VAL A 163 -14.20 10.68 -0.56
CA VAL A 163 -13.73 9.33 -0.87
C VAL A 163 -14.88 8.33 -0.76
N THR A 164 -15.00 7.46 -1.76
CA THR A 164 -16.03 6.41 -1.80
C THR A 164 -15.49 5.08 -1.30
N GLU A 165 -16.37 4.18 -0.84
CA GLU A 165 -15.99 2.82 -0.41
C GLU A 165 -15.16 2.09 -1.48
N GLY A 166 -15.60 2.14 -2.75
CA GLY A 166 -14.90 1.48 -3.85
C GLY A 166 -13.50 2.03 -4.15
N GLN A 167 -13.21 3.28 -3.77
CA GLN A 167 -11.87 3.85 -3.86
C GLN A 167 -10.95 3.38 -2.72
N MET A 168 -11.49 2.79 -1.66
CA MET A 168 -10.71 2.31 -0.51
C MET A 168 -10.63 0.78 -0.44
N GLU A 169 -10.75 0.13 -1.59
CA GLU A 169 -10.56 -1.31 -1.75
C GLU A 169 -9.19 -1.63 -2.32
N VAL A 170 -8.61 -2.76 -1.90
CA VAL A 170 -7.33 -3.29 -2.41
C VAL A 170 -6.26 -2.19 -2.49
N LEU A 171 -6.12 -1.44 -1.39
CA LEU A 171 -5.17 -0.34 -1.29
C LEU A 171 -3.74 -0.89 -1.29
N ASN A 172 -2.88 -0.30 -2.12
CA ASN A 172 -1.46 -0.63 -2.17
C ASN A 172 -0.82 -0.47 -0.78
N PHE A 173 0.11 -1.36 -0.44
CA PHE A 173 0.81 -1.31 0.84
C PHE A 173 2.31 -1.58 0.67
N GLU A 174 3.08 -0.55 0.39
CA GLU A 174 4.53 -0.65 0.21
C GLU A 174 5.28 0.19 1.26
N PRO A 175 5.51 -0.35 2.48
CA PRO A 175 6.09 0.41 3.58
C PRO A 175 7.58 0.73 3.41
N ASP A 176 8.28 -0.06 2.58
CA ASP A 176 9.74 -0.08 2.40
C ASP A 176 10.20 0.56 1.07
N SER A 177 9.26 1.09 0.27
CA SER A 177 9.58 1.80 -0.98
C SER A 177 10.24 3.15 -0.71
N TYR A 178 11.18 3.55 -1.59
CA TYR A 178 11.77 4.90 -1.59
C TYR A 178 10.69 5.98 -1.75
N LEU A 179 9.64 5.67 -2.51
CA LEU A 179 8.40 6.44 -2.59
C LEU A 179 7.35 5.65 -1.83
N ARG A 180 7.34 5.78 -0.51
CA ARG A 180 6.39 5.09 0.37
C ARG A 180 4.95 5.33 -0.13
N ASP A 181 4.35 4.31 -0.73
CA ASP A 181 3.03 4.36 -1.37
C ASP A 181 1.95 3.80 -0.46
N LEU A 182 1.97 4.25 0.80
CA LEU A 182 0.93 3.92 1.77
C LEU A 182 -0.27 4.88 1.65
N PRO A 183 -1.48 4.47 2.07
CA PRO A 183 -2.57 5.42 2.21
C PRO A 183 -2.17 6.56 3.18
N GLN A 184 -2.43 7.80 2.78
CA GLN A 184 -2.10 8.99 3.57
C GLN A 184 -3.25 9.98 3.63
N ILE A 185 -3.23 10.75 4.71
CA ILE A 185 -4.07 11.92 4.90
C ILE A 185 -3.16 13.14 4.90
N ARG A 186 -3.46 14.12 4.06
CA ARG A 186 -2.78 15.43 4.00
C ARG A 186 -3.70 16.53 4.51
N PHE A 187 -3.13 17.51 5.22
CA PHE A 187 -3.86 18.67 5.72
C PHE A 187 -3.96 19.72 4.61
N LEU A 188 -5.16 20.01 4.10
CA LEU A 188 -5.33 21.08 3.11
C LEU A 188 -5.22 22.47 3.74
N ARG A 189 -5.42 22.56 5.07
CA ARG A 189 -5.35 23.78 5.86
C ARG A 189 -4.70 23.48 7.20
N ALA A 190 -3.81 24.34 7.68
CA ALA A 190 -3.28 24.27 9.04
C ALA A 190 -4.36 24.70 10.08
N PRO A 191 -4.25 24.25 11.34
CA PRO A 191 -5.12 24.74 12.41
C PRO A 191 -4.84 26.22 12.71
N SER A 192 -5.89 26.92 13.11
CA SER A 192 -5.79 28.30 13.60
C SER A 192 -5.24 28.40 15.03
N THR A 193 -5.21 27.27 15.75
CA THR A 193 -4.71 27.18 17.12
C THR A 193 -3.25 26.77 17.13
N GLU A 194 -2.49 27.35 18.06
CA GLU A 194 -1.10 26.96 18.28
C GLU A 194 -0.98 25.61 19.02
N GLY A 195 0.15 24.94 18.80
CA GLY A 195 0.51 23.74 19.53
C GLY A 195 0.21 22.43 18.79
N PRO A 196 0.56 21.30 19.41
CA PRO A 196 0.24 19.99 18.85
C PRO A 196 -1.25 19.67 18.98
N HIS A 197 -1.77 18.92 18.02
CA HIS A 197 -3.09 18.31 18.01
C HIS A 197 -2.95 16.79 18.13
N THR A 198 -3.83 16.17 18.91
CA THR A 198 -4.00 14.71 18.92
C THR A 198 -5.15 14.37 17.98
N LEU A 199 -4.81 13.80 16.84
CA LEU A 199 -5.76 13.39 15.83
C LEU A 199 -6.16 11.94 16.07
N THR A 200 -7.45 11.67 15.95
CA THR A 200 -8.02 10.31 15.98
C THR A 200 -8.59 10.01 14.60
N ILE A 201 -8.10 8.97 13.95
CA ILE A 201 -8.75 8.43 12.77
C ILE A 201 -9.74 7.34 13.20
N THR A 202 -10.91 7.27 12.58
CA THR A 202 -11.81 6.13 12.68
C THR A 202 -11.82 5.42 11.34
N ILE A 203 -11.39 4.17 11.32
CA ILE A 203 -11.40 3.30 10.15
C ILE A 203 -12.44 2.21 10.42
N THR A 204 -13.50 2.12 9.61
CA THR A 204 -14.42 0.99 9.63
C THR A 204 -14.22 0.17 8.36
N THR A 205 -13.98 -1.12 8.49
CA THR A 205 -13.75 -2.02 7.35
C THR A 205 -15.07 -2.58 6.80
N THR A 206 -15.05 -3.11 5.58
CA THR A 206 -16.20 -3.81 5.00
C THR A 206 -16.61 -5.06 5.79
N GLU A 207 -15.68 -5.65 6.55
CA GLU A 207 -15.92 -6.78 7.46
C GLU A 207 -16.47 -6.33 8.84
N GLY A 208 -16.71 -5.03 9.05
CA GLY A 208 -17.31 -4.49 10.27
C GLY A 208 -16.33 -4.22 11.43
N LYS A 209 -15.02 -4.44 11.23
CA LYS A 209 -14.00 -4.07 12.22
C LYS A 209 -13.87 -2.55 12.28
N THR A 210 -13.64 -2.01 13.48
CA THR A 210 -13.39 -0.57 13.66
C THR A 210 -12.07 -0.34 14.39
N TYR A 211 -11.19 0.48 13.80
CA TYR A 211 -9.90 0.88 14.37
C TYR A 211 -9.91 2.38 14.69
N ARG A 212 -9.23 2.75 15.78
CA ARG A 212 -9.12 4.14 16.24
C ARG A 212 -7.69 4.55 16.64
N PRO A 213 -6.69 4.43 15.74
CA PRO A 213 -5.35 4.89 16.08
C PRO A 213 -5.31 6.41 16.19
N THR A 214 -4.35 6.88 16.97
CA THR A 214 -4.14 8.30 17.24
C THR A 214 -2.73 8.72 16.90
N ILE A 215 -2.54 10.01 16.64
CA ILE A 215 -1.23 10.63 16.45
C ILE A 215 -1.24 12.04 17.03
N THR A 216 -0.17 12.41 17.72
CA THR A 216 0.03 13.78 18.19
C THR A 216 1.13 14.44 17.36
N LEU A 217 0.78 15.53 16.66
CA LEU A 217 1.71 16.28 15.81
C LEU A 217 1.32 17.76 15.75
N ARG A 218 2.18 18.62 15.18
CA ARG A 218 1.85 20.02 14.86
C ARG A 218 1.47 20.08 13.38
N PRO A 219 0.18 20.18 13.02
CA PRO A 219 -0.21 20.05 11.62
C PRO A 219 0.22 21.28 10.81
N GLU A 220 0.83 21.05 9.65
CA GLU A 220 1.15 22.08 8.66
C GLU A 220 0.31 21.90 7.40
N ALA A 221 0.06 22.98 6.66
CA ALA A 221 -0.71 22.89 5.42
C ALA A 221 0.14 22.25 4.32
N TYR A 222 -0.40 21.24 3.65
CA TYR A 222 0.18 20.65 2.45
C TYR A 222 0.07 21.63 1.27
N VAL A 223 1.20 21.96 0.67
CA VAL A 223 1.29 22.71 -0.59
C VAL A 223 1.70 21.71 -1.69
N PRO A 224 0.82 21.41 -2.66
CA PRO A 224 1.08 20.42 -3.72
C PRO A 224 2.27 20.73 -4.62
#